data_AF-A0A974PVN0-F1
#
_entry.id   AF-A0A974PVN0-F1
#
_cell.length_a   1.000
_cell.length_b   1.000
_cell.length_c   1.000
_cell.angle_alpha   90.00
_cell.angle_beta   90.00
_cell.angle_gamma   90.00
#
_symmetry.space_group_name_H-M   'P 1'
#
loop_
_entity.id
_entity.type
_entity.pdbx_description
1 polymer ?
#
loop_
_entity_poly.entity_id
_entity_poly.type
_entity_poly.pdbx_seq_one_letter_code
_entity_poly.pdbx_strand_id
1 'polypeptide(L)'
;MEPDWKRPLARVLRLKGGEELRTLRDAGEFAQRRWGQVRQSAAIQHTVELLMMRAAETGDAGDIAEATAQLEHTLVSRREI
;
A
#
# COMPACT_ATOMS: atom_id res chain seq x y z
N MET A 1 4.98 -16.15 -12.70
CA MET A 1 5.37 -16.14 -11.27
C MET A 1 4.17 -15.64 -10.50
N GLU A 2 3.81 -16.29 -9.39
CA GLU A 2 2.76 -15.77 -8.52
C GLU A 2 3.30 -14.55 -7.73
N PRO A 3 2.54 -13.46 -7.56
CA PRO A 3 3.02 -12.29 -6.82
C PRO A 3 3.26 -12.62 -5.34
N ASP A 4 4.40 -12.21 -4.80
CA ASP A 4 4.74 -12.42 -3.40
C ASP A 4 4.30 -11.25 -2.53
N TRP A 5 3.04 -11.33 -2.08
CA TRP A 5 2.42 -10.34 -1.20
C TRP A 5 2.98 -10.31 0.23
N LYS A 6 3.77 -11.31 0.64
CA LYS A 6 4.35 -11.34 2.00
C LYS A 6 5.63 -10.51 2.10
N ARG A 7 6.10 -9.95 0.99
CA ARG A 7 7.27 -9.06 0.98
C ARG A 7 7.07 -7.86 1.89
N PRO A 8 8.12 -7.44 2.60
CA PRO A 8 8.06 -6.27 3.45
C PRO A 8 7.91 -5.00 2.61
N LEU A 9 7.24 -4.00 3.17
CA LEU A 9 7.34 -2.63 2.69
C LEU A 9 8.76 -2.11 2.92
N ALA A 10 9.15 -1.05 2.21
CA ALA A 10 10.47 -0.43 2.41
C ALA A 10 10.64 0.17 3.82
N ARG A 11 9.54 0.45 4.51
CA ARG A 11 9.49 0.84 5.93
C ARG A 11 8.14 0.48 6.53
N VAL A 12 8.08 0.33 7.85
CA VAL A 12 6.81 0.14 8.58
C VAL A 12 6.04 1.46 8.60
N LEU A 13 4.76 1.42 8.23
CA LEU A 13 3.86 2.58 8.29
C LEU A 13 2.91 2.42 9.49
N ARG A 14 2.96 3.37 10.43
CA ARG A 14 2.15 3.38 11.65
C ARG A 14 0.94 4.27 11.50
N LEU A 15 -0.25 3.67 11.54
CA LEU A 15 -1.53 4.36 11.47
C LEU A 15 -1.91 4.98 12.81
N LYS A 16 -2.72 6.04 12.79
CA LYS A 16 -3.22 6.72 14.01
C LYS A 16 -3.98 5.82 14.96
N GLY A 17 -4.57 4.74 14.45
CA GLY A 17 -5.25 3.72 15.25
C GLY A 17 -4.31 2.73 15.94
N GLY A 18 -2.99 2.88 15.80
CA GLY A 18 -1.99 1.94 16.32
C GLY A 18 -1.74 0.72 15.45
N GLU A 19 -2.46 0.57 14.33
CA GLU A 19 -2.21 -0.45 13.32
C GLU A 19 -0.89 -0.17 12.58
N GLU A 20 -0.14 -1.23 12.28
CA GLU A 20 1.11 -1.16 11.53
C GLU A 20 0.99 -1.91 10.21
N LEU A 21 1.33 -1.25 9.11
CA LEU A 21 1.47 -1.88 7.80
C LEU A 21 2.94 -2.25 7.60
N ARG A 22 3.23 -3.54 7.45
CA ARG A 22 4.59 -4.07 7.36
C ARG A 22 4.87 -4.76 6.03
N THR A 23 3.85 -5.26 5.36
CA THR A 23 3.94 -6.03 4.11
C THR A 23 3.09 -5.43 2.99
N LEU A 24 3.36 -5.83 1.75
CA LEU A 24 2.52 -5.49 0.59
C LEU A 24 1.08 -5.96 0.79
N ARG A 25 0.88 -7.10 1.46
CA ARG A 25 -0.44 -7.61 1.86
C ARG A 25 -1.16 -6.65 2.81
N ASP A 26 -0.51 -6.23 3.90
CA ASP A 26 -1.12 -5.32 4.88
C ASP A 26 -1.58 -4.02 4.20
N ALA A 27 -0.73 -3.49 3.32
CA ALA A 27 -1.03 -2.31 2.52
C ALA A 27 -2.27 -2.49 1.63
N GLY A 28 -2.35 -3.60 0.89
CA GLY A 28 -3.48 -3.90 0.02
C GLY A 28 -4.79 -4.10 0.79
N GLU A 29 -4.75 -4.88 1.87
CA GLU A 29 -5.91 -5.13 2.73
C GLU A 29 -6.42 -3.84 3.38
N PHE A 30 -5.50 -2.98 3.85
CA PHE A 30 -5.85 -1.66 4.37
C PHE A 30 -6.51 -0.78 3.31
N ALA A 31 -5.90 -0.66 2.13
CA ALA A 31 -6.42 0.17 1.03
C ALA A 31 -7.83 -0.29 0.62
N GLN A 32 -8.04 -1.60 0.49
CA GLN A 32 -9.35 -2.17 0.16
C GLN A 32 -10.38 -1.88 1.26
N ARG A 33 -10.04 -2.12 2.53
CA ARG A 33 -10.94 -1.87 3.67
C ARG A 33 -11.31 -0.40 3.81
N ARG A 34 -10.33 0.50 3.63
CA ARG A 34 -10.48 1.93 3.92
C ARG A 34 -11.06 2.72 2.75
N TRP A 35 -10.73 2.34 1.52
CA TRP A 35 -11.05 3.11 0.32
C TRP A 35 -11.92 2.36 -0.70
N GLY A 36 -12.03 1.03 -0.59
CA GLY A 36 -12.80 0.17 -1.49
C GLY A 36 -14.27 0.53 -1.67
N GLN A 37 -14.85 1.23 -0.69
CA GLN A 37 -16.26 1.64 -0.72
C GLN A 37 -16.48 3.11 -1.10
N VAL A 38 -15.40 3.90 -1.25
CA VAL A 38 -15.51 5.34 -1.52
C VAL A 38 -15.28 5.58 -3.01
N ARG A 39 -16.35 5.84 -3.77
CA ARG A 39 -16.27 6.14 -5.22
C ARG A 39 -15.24 7.20 -5.59
N GLN A 40 -15.12 8.26 -4.79
CA GLN A 40 -14.14 9.34 -4.98
C GLN A 40 -12.69 8.91 -4.73
N SER A 41 -12.46 7.72 -4.15
CA SER A 41 -11.13 7.18 -3.85
C SER A 41 -10.69 6.07 -4.81
N ALA A 42 -11.55 5.67 -5.77
CA ALA A 42 -11.28 4.54 -6.65
C ALA A 42 -9.99 4.69 -7.47
N ALA A 43 -9.68 5.90 -7.98
CA ALA A 43 -8.46 6.15 -8.74
C ALA A 43 -7.19 6.02 -7.87
N ILE A 44 -7.26 6.48 -6.62
CA ILE A 44 -6.15 6.41 -5.67
C ILE A 44 -5.93 4.96 -5.23
N GLN A 45 -7.02 4.27 -4.88
CA GLN A 45 -6.99 2.85 -4.55
C GLN A 45 -6.37 2.05 -5.69
N HIS A 46 -6.85 2.24 -6.92
CA HIS A 46 -6.34 1.53 -8.09
C HIS A 46 -4.84 1.80 -8.33
N THR A 47 -4.39 3.04 -8.14
CA THR A 47 -2.97 3.38 -8.26
C THR A 47 -2.12 2.66 -7.21
N VAL A 48 -2.56 2.65 -5.95
CA VAL A 48 -1.86 1.94 -4.87
C VAL A 48 -1.84 0.43 -5.15
N GLU A 49 -2.97 -0.15 -5.56
CA GLU A 49 -3.08 -1.58 -5.90
C GLU A 49 -2.13 -1.96 -7.05
N LEU A 50 -2.05 -1.15 -8.11
CA LEU A 50 -1.15 -1.39 -9.25
C LEU A 50 0.32 -1.37 -8.81
N LEU A 51 0.72 -0.39 -8.00
CA LEU A 51 2.10 -0.30 -7.52
C LEU A 51 2.45 -1.46 -6.58
N MET A 52 1.52 -1.85 -5.70
CA MET A 52 1.71 -3.00 -4.81
C MET A 52 1.77 -4.32 -5.58
N MET A 53 0.94 -4.47 -6.61
CA MET A 53 0.96 -5.64 -7.50
C MET A 53 2.29 -5.73 -8.24
N ARG A 54 2.76 -4.63 -8.83
CA ARG A 54 4.07 -4.58 -9.50
C ARG A 54 5.20 -4.94 -8.53
N ALA A 55 5.21 -4.36 -7.33
CA ALA A 55 6.20 -4.66 -6.31
C ALA A 55 6.16 -6.14 -5.86
N ALA A 56 4.98 -6.76 -5.81
CA ALA A 56 4.82 -8.17 -5.49
C ALA A 56 5.27 -9.10 -6.63
N GLU A 57 5.08 -8.69 -7.88
CA GLU A 57 5.47 -9.44 -9.09
C GLU A 57 6.97 -9.39 -9.35
N THR A 58 7.56 -8.20 -9.32
CA THR A 58 8.98 -8.00 -9.64
C THR A 58 9.86 -8.30 -8.43
N GLY A 59 9.37 -7.92 -7.25
CA GLY A 59 10.16 -7.99 -6.03
C GLY A 59 11.36 -7.06 -6.00
N ASP A 60 11.44 -6.11 -6.93
CA ASP A 60 12.54 -5.17 -7.03
C ASP A 60 12.49 -4.16 -5.88
N ALA A 61 13.65 -3.84 -5.33
CA ALA A 61 13.73 -2.92 -4.19
C ALA A 61 13.25 -1.50 -4.54
N GLY A 62 13.46 -1.05 -5.79
CA GLY A 62 12.96 0.22 -6.29
C GLY A 62 11.44 0.25 -6.40
N ASP A 63 10.85 -0.80 -6.98
CA ASP A 63 9.38 -0.93 -7.08
C ASP A 63 8.73 -0.99 -5.68
N ILE A 64 9.32 -1.72 -4.72
CA ILE A 64 8.85 -1.77 -3.33
C ILE A 64 8.95 -0.39 -2.66
N ALA A 65 10.03 0.35 -2.88
CA ALA A 65 10.24 1.69 -2.33
C ALA A 65 9.24 2.70 -2.90
N GLU A 66 9.00 2.68 -4.20
CA GLU A 66 8.02 3.52 -4.89
C GLU A 66 6.60 3.25 -4.36
N ALA A 67 6.20 1.97 -4.31
CA ALA A 67 4.90 1.57 -3.79
C ALA A 67 4.70 2.02 -2.33
N THR A 68 5.74 1.84 -1.49
CA THR A 68 5.70 2.26 -0.08
C THR A 68 5.57 3.78 0.05
N ALA A 69 6.33 4.55 -0.73
CA ALA A 69 6.30 6.02 -0.69
C ALA A 69 4.93 6.57 -1.16
N GLN A 70 4.35 5.99 -2.22
CA GLN A 70 3.05 6.41 -2.72
C GLN A 70 1.93 6.10 -1.70
N LEU A 71 2.00 4.95 -1.02
CA LEU A 71 1.08 4.62 0.07
C LEU A 71 1.23 5.62 1.22
N GLU A 72 2.45 5.88 1.68
CA GLU A 72 2.73 6.86 2.75
C GLU A 72 2.17 8.24 2.41
N HIS A 73 2.42 8.75 1.20
CA HIS A 73 1.89 10.03 0.73
C HIS A 73 0.35 10.05 0.78
N THR A 74 -0.30 8.96 0.36
CA THR A 74 -1.76 8.84 0.40
C THR A 74 -2.30 8.85 1.82
N LEU A 75 -1.63 8.16 2.75
CA LEU A 75 -1.98 8.14 4.17
C LEU A 75 -1.85 9.52 4.81
N VAL A 76 -0.77 10.26 4.53
CA VAL A 76 -0.56 11.64 5.01
C VAL A 76 -1.66 12.56 4.49
N SER A 77 -1.93 12.55 3.18
CA SER A 77 -2.97 13.37 2.55
C SER A 77 -4.36 13.15 3.17
N ARG A 78 -4.63 11.92 3.60
CA ARG A 78 -5.89 11.51 4.23
C ARG A 78 -5.89 11.57 5.75
N ARG A 79 -4.78 12.03 6.37
CA ARG A 79 -4.60 12.12 7.82
C ARG A 79 -4.78 10.77 8.54
N GLU A 80 -4.34 9.68 7.93
CA GLU A 80 -4.40 8.32 8.50
C GLU A 80 -3.13 7.97 9.32
N ILE A 81 -2.03 8.69 9.07
CA ILE A 81 -0.79 8.69 9.86
C ILE A 81 -0.49 10.09 10.40
#